data_AF-A0A117N815-F1
#
_entry.id   AF-A0A117N815-F1
#
_cell.length_a   1.000
_cell.length_b   1.000
_cell.length_c   1.000
_cell.angle_alpha   90.00
_cell.angle_beta   90.00
_cell.angle_gamma   90.00
#
_symmetry.space_group_name_H-M   'P 1'
#
loop_
_entity.id
_entity.type
_entity.pdbx_description
1 polymer ?
#
loop_
_entity_poly.entity_id
_entity_poly.type
_entity_poly.pdbx_seq_one_letter_code
_entity_poly.pdbx_strand_id
1 'polypeptide(L)'
;MRPLPHILGDSGGQAHVKRRGLLLIALGGCAALVSLALLFGETLPGSKVCPAVGYGFDGHVELIFSQEPASVAACFGEGCTPEPVVKSDVGRWLVPQSRPYLVPPVNVTSINVEVVALSGARNGGELQIETESTGEYPFGKECGGPFRFKPVRVPFS
;
A
#
# COMPACT_ATOMS: atom_id res chain seq x y z
N MET A 1 -93.33 51.98 -23.40
CA MET A 1 -93.39 51.03 -22.26
C MET A 1 -92.26 50.02 -22.42
N ARG A 2 -91.56 49.72 -21.32
CA ARG A 2 -90.49 48.69 -21.14
C ARG A 2 -90.90 47.32 -21.76
N PRO A 3 -90.00 46.36 -22.11
CA PRO A 3 -88.80 45.99 -21.31
C PRO A 3 -87.53 45.44 -22.04
N LEU A 4 -86.41 45.39 -21.28
CA LEU A 4 -85.27 44.43 -21.40
C LEU A 4 -85.77 42.97 -21.20
N PRO A 5 -85.07 41.86 -21.53
CA PRO A 5 -83.64 41.51 -21.28
C PRO A 5 -83.02 40.70 -22.48
N HIS A 6 -81.80 40.15 -22.54
CA HIS A 6 -81.15 39.16 -21.67
C HIS A 6 -79.69 38.92 -22.13
N ILE A 7 -78.90 38.50 -21.15
CA ILE A 7 -77.47 38.16 -21.13
C ILE A 7 -77.15 36.81 -21.80
N LEU A 8 -76.01 36.72 -22.50
CA LEU A 8 -75.09 35.57 -22.56
C LEU A 8 -73.75 36.13 -23.11
N GLY A 9 -72.63 36.18 -22.38
CA GLY A 9 -72.12 35.23 -21.41
C GLY A 9 -70.99 34.40 -22.05
N ASP A 10 -69.98 35.06 -22.61
CA ASP A 10 -68.80 34.41 -23.18
C ASP A 10 -67.75 34.23 -22.07
N SER A 11 -67.46 32.98 -21.72
CA SER A 11 -66.43 32.61 -20.75
C SER A 11 -65.83 31.26 -21.14
N GLY A 12 -65.19 31.23 -22.30
CA GLY A 12 -64.33 30.13 -22.73
C GLY A 12 -62.87 30.56 -22.73
N GLY A 13 -62.06 30.02 -21.81
CA GLY A 13 -60.63 29.88 -22.08
C GLY A 13 -59.64 30.49 -21.07
N GLN A 14 -59.69 30.10 -19.81
CA GLN A 14 -58.52 30.26 -18.91
C GLN A 14 -58.35 29.06 -17.96
N ALA A 15 -57.98 27.90 -18.50
CA ALA A 15 -57.56 26.77 -17.65
C ALA A 15 -56.31 26.03 -18.16
N HIS A 16 -55.62 26.53 -19.19
CA HIS A 16 -54.52 25.77 -19.82
C HIS A 16 -53.12 26.39 -19.67
N VAL A 17 -53.01 27.67 -19.28
CA VAL A 17 -51.71 28.36 -19.20
C VAL A 17 -50.98 28.05 -17.88
N LYS A 18 -51.72 27.88 -16.77
CA LYS A 18 -51.15 27.73 -15.42
C LYS A 18 -50.45 26.39 -15.18
N ARG A 19 -50.90 25.32 -15.86
CA ARG A 19 -50.26 23.98 -15.79
C ARG A 19 -48.94 23.90 -16.54
N ARG A 20 -48.79 24.63 -17.65
CA ARG A 20 -47.58 24.58 -18.49
C ARG A 20 -46.41 25.33 -17.84
N GLY A 21 -46.68 26.48 -17.20
CA GLY A 21 -45.65 27.22 -16.46
C GLY A 21 -45.09 26.45 -15.25
N LEU A 22 -45.97 25.78 -14.48
CA LEU A 22 -45.54 25.00 -13.32
C LEU A 22 -44.68 23.78 -13.71
N LEU A 23 -45.02 23.14 -14.84
CA LEU A 23 -44.27 22.00 -15.37
C LEU A 23 -42.87 22.39 -15.84
N LEU A 24 -42.73 23.56 -16.48
CA LEU A 24 -41.43 24.08 -16.93
C LEU A 24 -40.53 24.48 -15.75
N ILE A 25 -41.10 25.06 -14.69
CA ILE A 25 -40.36 25.39 -13.46
C ILE A 25 -39.90 24.12 -12.74
N ALA A 26 -40.77 23.11 -12.63
CA ALA A 26 -40.42 21.82 -12.03
C ALA A 26 -39.31 21.08 -12.84
N LEU A 27 -39.40 21.07 -14.17
CA LEU A 27 -38.38 20.48 -15.04
C LEU A 27 -37.04 21.24 -14.95
N GLY A 28 -37.07 22.58 -14.93
CA GLY A 28 -35.86 23.40 -14.79
C GLY A 28 -35.16 23.18 -13.43
N GLY A 29 -35.93 23.08 -12.34
CA GLY A 29 -35.40 22.76 -11.01
C GLY A 29 -34.75 21.37 -10.95
N CYS A 30 -35.39 20.35 -11.52
CA CYS A 30 -34.81 19.01 -11.59
C CYS A 30 -33.53 18.97 -12.43
N ALA A 31 -33.48 19.65 -13.57
CA ALA A 31 -32.28 19.70 -14.41
C ALA A 31 -31.12 20.41 -13.70
N ALA A 32 -31.40 21.50 -12.96
CA ALA A 32 -30.40 22.19 -12.17
C ALA A 32 -29.85 21.31 -11.03
N LEU A 33 -30.72 20.57 -10.33
CA LEU A 33 -30.32 19.66 -9.25
C LEU A 33 -29.53 18.45 -9.77
N VAL A 34 -29.89 17.89 -10.92
CA VAL A 34 -29.14 16.80 -11.56
C VAL A 34 -27.77 17.30 -12.03
N SER A 35 -27.70 18.50 -12.61
CA SER A 35 -26.41 19.11 -13.01
C SER A 35 -25.52 19.40 -11.80
N LEU A 36 -26.11 19.88 -10.69
CA LEU A 36 -25.40 20.12 -9.43
C LEU A 36 -24.91 18.80 -8.81
N ALA A 37 -25.74 17.75 -8.82
CA ALA A 37 -25.38 16.43 -8.33
C ALA A 37 -24.32 15.74 -9.21
N LEU A 38 -24.26 16.02 -10.52
CA LEU A 38 -23.19 15.54 -11.40
C LEU A 38 -21.88 16.33 -11.17
N LEU A 39 -21.96 17.65 -10.96
CA LEU A 39 -20.79 18.49 -10.69
C LEU A 39 -20.16 18.23 -9.30
N PHE A 40 -20.97 17.81 -8.31
CA PHE A 40 -20.49 17.45 -6.97
C PHE A 40 -20.43 15.93 -6.72
N GLY A 41 -20.94 15.11 -7.63
CA GLY A 41 -21.00 13.65 -7.50
C GLY A 41 -19.76 12.92 -7.99
N GLU A 42 -18.85 13.61 -8.67
CA GLU A 42 -17.62 13.01 -9.24
C GLU A 42 -16.36 13.24 -8.40
N THR A 43 -16.47 13.43 -7.09
CA THR A 43 -15.40 12.92 -6.22
C THR A 43 -15.59 11.42 -6.08
N LEU A 44 -15.29 10.68 -7.15
CA LEU A 44 -15.11 9.22 -7.11
C LEU A 44 -14.08 8.91 -6.00
N PRO A 45 -14.45 8.19 -4.92
CA PRO A 45 -13.50 7.76 -3.92
C PRO A 45 -12.75 6.55 -4.49
N GLY A 46 -11.83 6.76 -5.45
CA GLY A 46 -11.52 5.66 -6.38
C GLY A 46 -10.08 5.41 -6.78
N SER A 47 -9.28 6.43 -7.08
CA SER A 47 -7.90 6.20 -7.53
C SER A 47 -6.90 6.60 -6.45
N LYS A 48 -6.80 5.79 -5.40
CA LYS A 48 -5.64 5.89 -4.51
C LYS A 48 -4.43 5.37 -5.26
N VAL A 49 -3.68 6.29 -5.84
CA VAL A 49 -2.44 5.99 -6.55
C VAL A 49 -1.37 5.69 -5.52
N CYS A 50 -0.86 4.47 -5.53
CA CYS A 50 0.28 4.09 -4.70
C CYS A 50 1.57 4.68 -5.29
N PRO A 51 2.48 5.20 -4.46
CA PRO A 51 3.78 5.64 -4.94
C PRO A 51 4.51 4.51 -5.69
N ALA A 52 5.16 4.83 -6.80
CA ALA A 52 5.97 3.87 -7.56
C ALA A 52 7.28 3.48 -6.83
N VAL A 53 7.65 4.24 -5.79
CA VAL A 53 8.70 3.86 -4.85
C VAL A 53 8.15 2.77 -3.94
N GLY A 54 8.36 1.51 -4.33
CA GLY A 54 8.11 0.36 -3.45
C GLY A 54 8.92 0.48 -2.16
N TYR A 55 8.45 -0.16 -1.09
CA TYR A 55 9.20 -0.21 0.16
C TYR A 55 10.41 -1.14 0.01
N GLY A 56 11.59 -0.56 -0.19
CA GLY A 56 12.85 -1.25 0.02
C GLY A 56 13.24 -1.15 1.49
N PHE A 57 13.25 -2.27 2.21
CA PHE A 57 13.81 -2.30 3.55
C PHE A 57 15.33 -2.45 3.45
N ASP A 58 16.08 -1.45 3.91
CA ASP A 58 17.55 -1.38 3.89
C ASP A 58 18.19 -1.78 5.23
N GLY A 59 17.39 -2.26 6.19
CA GLY A 59 17.87 -2.68 7.50
C GLY A 59 18.74 -3.94 7.47
N HIS A 60 19.34 -4.26 8.61
CA HIS A 60 20.21 -5.43 8.76
C HIS A 60 19.41 -6.73 8.78
N VAL A 61 19.99 -7.81 8.27
CA VAL A 61 19.49 -9.17 8.50
C VAL A 61 20.11 -9.72 9.78
N GLU A 62 19.26 -10.15 10.71
CA GLU A 62 19.72 -10.81 11.93
C GLU A 62 19.90 -12.30 11.71
N LEU A 63 21.05 -12.84 12.15
CA LEU A 63 21.32 -14.26 12.22
C LEU A 63 21.12 -14.76 13.65
N ILE A 64 20.31 -15.80 13.80
CA ILE A 64 20.07 -16.48 15.08
C ILE A 64 20.66 -17.89 15.01
N PHE A 65 21.49 -18.19 16.01
CA PHE A 65 22.20 -19.45 16.14
C PHE A 65 21.64 -20.22 17.35
N SER A 66 21.53 -21.55 17.26
CA SER A 66 21.12 -22.39 18.39
C SER A 66 22.20 -22.49 19.48
N GLN A 67 23.46 -22.27 19.12
CA GLN A 67 24.63 -22.25 19.97
C GLN A 67 25.57 -21.11 19.54
N GLU A 68 26.36 -20.57 20.46
CA GLU A 68 27.26 -19.46 20.16
C GLU A 68 28.37 -19.90 19.18
N PRO A 69 28.51 -19.25 18.01
CA PRO A 69 29.58 -19.55 17.08
C PRO A 69 30.92 -18.92 17.52
N ALA A 70 32.03 -19.54 17.11
CA ALA A 70 33.36 -18.96 17.22
C ALA A 70 33.58 -17.84 16.19
N SER A 71 33.07 -18.03 14.97
CA SER A 71 33.09 -17.01 13.92
C SER A 71 31.93 -17.21 12.95
N VAL A 72 31.55 -16.10 12.30
CA VAL A 72 30.48 -16.05 11.30
C VAL A 72 30.98 -15.25 10.11
N ALA A 73 30.71 -15.73 8.91
CA ALA A 73 30.85 -14.97 7.67
C ALA A 73 29.54 -15.07 6.87
N ALA A 74 29.21 -14.03 6.11
CA ALA A 74 27.98 -14.03 5.32
C ALA A 74 28.09 -13.15 4.06
N CYS A 75 27.21 -13.38 3.10
CA CYS A 75 27.01 -12.49 1.96
C CYS A 75 25.60 -12.67 1.38
N PHE A 76 25.08 -11.65 0.71
CA PHE A 76 23.72 -11.67 0.16
C PHE A 76 23.70 -12.15 -1.29
N GLY A 77 22.72 -13.01 -1.61
CA GLY A 77 22.52 -13.58 -2.93
C GLY A 77 23.32 -14.85 -3.20
N GLU A 78 23.05 -15.45 -4.35
CA GLU A 78 23.68 -16.70 -4.78
C GLU A 78 25.13 -16.47 -5.25
N GLY A 79 26.01 -17.42 -4.97
CA GLY A 79 27.38 -17.44 -5.50
C GLY A 79 28.31 -16.31 -5.01
N CYS A 80 27.91 -15.55 -3.99
CA CYS A 80 28.75 -14.54 -3.37
C CYS A 80 29.84 -15.16 -2.49
N THR A 81 30.89 -14.38 -2.19
CA THR A 81 31.94 -14.77 -1.25
C THR A 81 31.58 -14.26 0.15
N PRO A 82 31.44 -15.14 1.16
CA PRO A 82 31.12 -14.72 2.52
C PRO A 82 32.21 -13.87 3.14
N GLU A 83 31.80 -12.80 3.82
CA GLU A 83 32.68 -11.85 4.50
C GLU A 83 32.47 -11.92 6.02
N PRO A 84 33.51 -11.74 6.84
CA PRO A 84 33.40 -11.86 8.29
C PRO A 84 32.36 -10.90 8.89
N VAL A 85 31.35 -11.45 9.55
CA VAL A 85 30.35 -10.66 10.27
C VAL A 85 30.86 -10.42 11.69
N VAL A 86 30.74 -9.19 12.19
CA VAL A 86 31.11 -8.86 13.57
C VAL A 86 29.85 -8.83 14.43
N LYS A 87 29.94 -9.43 15.62
CA LYS A 87 28.87 -9.37 16.61
C LYS A 87 28.73 -7.93 17.12
N SER A 88 27.52 -7.40 17.07
CA SER A 88 27.20 -6.07 17.58
C SER A 88 27.40 -5.96 19.10
N ASP A 89 27.49 -4.73 19.61
CA ASP A 89 27.68 -4.43 21.03
C ASP A 89 26.58 -4.99 21.95
N VAL A 90 25.38 -5.20 21.39
CA VAL A 90 24.24 -5.82 22.09
C VAL A 90 24.19 -7.35 21.93
N GLY A 91 25.25 -7.95 21.39
CA GLY A 91 25.37 -9.40 21.26
C GLY A 91 24.56 -10.01 20.11
N ARG A 92 24.15 -9.22 19.11
CA ARG A 92 23.43 -9.71 17.92
C ARG A 92 24.34 -9.82 16.72
N TRP A 93 24.11 -10.83 15.88
CA TRP A 93 24.81 -11.00 14.60
C TRP A 93 24.00 -10.33 13.51
N LEU A 94 24.42 -9.14 13.07
CA LEU A 94 23.70 -8.31 12.14
C LEU A 94 24.50 -8.16 10.85
N VAL A 95 23.92 -8.55 9.72
CA VAL A 95 24.57 -8.46 8.40
C VAL A 95 24.07 -7.19 7.69
N PRO A 96 24.96 -6.20 7.43
CA PRO A 96 24.59 -4.95 6.76
C PRO A 96 24.28 -5.15 5.27
N GLN A 97 23.24 -4.49 4.75
CA GLN A 97 22.94 -4.43 3.31
C GLN A 97 23.83 -3.42 2.56
N SER A 98 25.13 -3.48 2.81
CA SER A 98 26.13 -2.64 2.15
C SER A 98 27.37 -3.46 1.83
N ARG A 99 28.32 -2.86 1.11
CA ARG A 99 29.60 -3.53 0.87
C ARG A 99 30.30 -3.83 2.21
N PRO A 100 30.96 -4.99 2.36
CA PRO A 100 31.24 -5.97 1.30
C PRO A 100 30.16 -7.06 1.13
N TYR A 101 29.15 -7.12 2.01
CA TYR A 101 28.15 -8.20 2.06
C TYR A 101 27.13 -8.16 0.92
N LEU A 102 26.82 -6.96 0.40
CA LEU A 102 25.90 -6.75 -0.70
C LEU A 102 26.57 -5.96 -1.83
N VAL A 103 26.43 -6.44 -3.07
CA VAL A 103 26.85 -5.74 -4.28
C VAL A 103 25.59 -5.36 -5.08
N PRO A 104 25.12 -4.10 -5.03
CA PRO A 104 23.92 -3.68 -5.76
C PRO A 104 24.04 -3.83 -7.29
N PRO A 105 22.92 -3.88 -8.03
CA PRO A 105 21.52 -3.84 -7.58
C PRO A 105 20.94 -5.25 -7.42
N VAL A 106 20.60 -5.64 -6.20
CA VAL A 106 19.99 -6.96 -5.93
C VAL A 106 18.87 -6.82 -4.92
N ASN A 107 17.75 -7.48 -5.20
CA ASN A 107 16.74 -7.75 -4.20
C ASN A 107 17.28 -8.84 -3.27
N VAL A 108 17.32 -8.53 -1.97
CA VAL A 108 17.84 -9.43 -0.96
C VAL A 108 16.77 -10.46 -0.60
N THR A 109 16.87 -11.65 -1.19
CA THR A 109 15.95 -12.78 -0.94
C THR A 109 16.62 -13.97 -0.27
N SER A 110 17.95 -14.08 -0.37
CA SER A 110 18.74 -15.12 0.27
C SER A 110 20.06 -14.59 0.84
N ILE A 111 20.60 -15.32 1.80
CA ILE A 111 21.89 -15.07 2.42
C ILE A 111 22.68 -16.36 2.48
N ASN A 112 23.92 -16.33 2.01
CA ASN A 112 24.87 -17.41 2.23
C ASN A 112 25.61 -17.14 3.54
N VAL A 113 25.64 -18.12 4.44
CA VAL A 113 26.25 -18.00 5.76
C VAL A 113 27.26 -19.13 5.95
N GLU A 114 28.46 -18.79 6.41
CA GLU A 114 29.46 -19.72 6.91
C GLU A 114 29.67 -19.52 8.41
N VAL A 115 29.71 -20.62 9.15
CA VAL A 115 29.78 -20.61 10.61
C VAL A 115 30.83 -21.59 11.08
N VAL A 116 31.63 -21.17 12.04
CA VAL A 116 32.55 -22.05 12.77
C VAL A 116 32.06 -22.15 14.21
N ALA A 117 31.78 -23.36 14.68
CA ALA A 117 31.45 -23.62 16.08
C ALA A 117 32.69 -23.51 16.98
N LEU A 118 32.49 -23.35 18.29
CA LEU A 118 33.58 -23.38 19.27
C LEU A 118 34.36 -24.71 19.29
N SER A 119 33.74 -25.81 18.85
CA SER A 119 34.40 -27.10 18.66
C SER A 119 35.31 -27.16 17.43
N GLY A 120 35.30 -26.13 16.58
CA GLY A 120 35.98 -26.09 15.28
C GLY A 120 35.17 -26.71 14.13
N ALA A 121 33.99 -27.28 14.41
CA ALA A 121 33.08 -27.76 13.37
C ALA A 121 32.65 -26.60 12.46
N ARG A 122 32.59 -26.85 11.16
CA ARG A 122 32.17 -25.86 10.15
C ARG A 122 30.80 -26.25 9.63
N ASN A 123 29.91 -25.27 9.51
CA ASN A 123 28.65 -25.41 8.83
C ASN A 123 28.37 -24.18 7.97
N GLY A 124 27.45 -24.30 7.04
CA GLY A 124 27.04 -23.16 6.23
C GLY A 124 26.10 -23.55 5.11
N GLY A 125 25.61 -22.54 4.43
CA GLY A 125 24.75 -22.71 3.27
C GLY A 125 23.92 -21.48 2.99
N GLU A 126 23.19 -21.58 1.89
CA GLU A 126 22.22 -20.57 1.50
C GLU A 126 20.92 -20.73 2.29
N LEU A 127 20.47 -19.62 2.87
CA LEU A 127 19.26 -19.53 3.66
C LEU A 127 18.34 -18.47 3.06
N GLN A 128 17.04 -18.77 3.06
CA GLN A 128 16.02 -17.84 2.58
C GLN A 128 15.78 -16.74 3.62
N ILE A 129 15.62 -15.51 3.14
CA ILE A 129 15.27 -14.36 3.96
C ILE A 129 13.77 -14.12 3.81
N GLU A 130 13.05 -14.26 4.91
CA GLU A 130 11.64 -13.90 4.96
C GLU A 130 11.48 -12.43 5.37
N THR A 131 10.45 -11.79 4.83
CA THR A 131 10.01 -10.47 5.27
C THR A 131 8.67 -10.57 5.98
N GLU A 132 8.42 -9.64 6.90
CA GLU A 132 7.12 -9.45 7.53
C GLU A 132 6.69 -7.98 7.48
N SER A 133 5.39 -7.74 7.43
CA SER A 133 4.85 -6.38 7.47
C SER A 133 5.09 -5.77 8.85
N THR A 134 5.44 -4.49 8.90
CA THR A 134 5.51 -3.74 10.16
C THR A 134 4.11 -3.38 10.71
N GLY A 135 3.05 -3.58 9.91
CA GLY A 135 1.69 -3.16 10.24
C GLY A 135 1.43 -1.67 10.02
N GLU A 136 2.44 -0.92 9.56
CA GLU A 136 2.31 0.50 9.20
C GLU A 136 1.90 0.64 7.74
N TYR A 137 1.11 1.68 7.43
CA TYR A 137 0.60 1.92 6.07
C TYR A 137 0.59 3.42 5.76
N PRO A 138 1.77 4.06 5.63
CA PRO A 138 1.84 5.52 5.46
C PRO A 138 1.17 6.01 4.17
N PHE A 139 0.99 5.14 3.17
CA PHE A 139 0.26 5.45 1.92
C PHE A 139 -1.10 4.75 1.82
N GLY A 140 -1.63 4.22 2.94
CA GLY A 140 -2.89 3.47 2.97
C GLY A 140 -2.72 1.96 2.80
N LYS A 141 -3.69 1.18 3.31
CA LYS A 141 -3.61 -0.29 3.40
C LYS A 141 -3.50 -0.96 2.03
N GLU A 142 -4.20 -0.39 1.06
CA GLU A 142 -4.20 -0.77 -0.35
C GLU A 142 -2.82 -0.67 -1.02
N CYS A 143 -1.92 0.16 -0.49
CA CYS A 143 -0.57 0.34 -1.03
C CYS A 143 0.48 -0.55 -0.35
N GLY A 144 0.04 -1.42 0.57
CA GLY A 144 0.95 -2.16 1.42
C GLY A 144 1.70 -1.26 2.41
N GLY A 145 2.56 -1.90 3.18
CA GLY A 145 3.29 -1.24 4.26
C GLY A 145 4.79 -1.40 4.10
N PRO A 146 5.57 -0.75 4.98
CA PRO A 146 6.94 -1.15 5.18
C PRO A 146 6.98 -2.64 5.58
N PHE A 147 8.05 -3.29 5.15
CA PHE A 147 8.39 -4.63 5.58
C PHE A 147 9.69 -4.55 6.38
N ARG A 148 9.93 -5.57 7.19
CA ARG A 148 11.23 -5.81 7.83
C ARG A 148 11.62 -7.26 7.60
N PHE A 149 12.91 -7.56 7.66
CA PHE A 149 13.34 -8.95 7.65
C PHE A 149 12.99 -9.65 8.95
N LYS A 150 12.53 -10.89 8.83
CA LYS A 150 12.53 -11.81 9.96
C LYS A 150 13.96 -12.28 10.23
N PRO A 151 14.30 -12.60 11.49
CA PRO A 151 15.59 -13.21 11.80
C PRO A 151 15.76 -14.56 11.10
N VAL A 152 16.94 -14.79 10.52
CA VAL A 152 17.30 -16.03 9.83
C VAL A 152 17.91 -17.00 10.84
N ARG A 153 17.34 -18.20 10.95
CA ARG A 153 17.85 -19.25 11.83
C ARG A 153 18.90 -20.07 11.10
N VAL A 154 20.12 -20.10 11.64
CA VAL A 154 21.23 -20.84 11.07
C VAL A 154 21.37 -22.19 11.79
N PRO A 155 21.17 -23.33 11.09
CA PRO A 155 21.31 -24.64 11.70
C PRO A 155 22.77 -24.96 12.01
N PHE A 156 23.01 -25.76 13.05
CA PHE A 156 24.25 -26.53 13.20
C PHE A 156 23.89 -27.98 12.90
N SER A 157 24.47 -28.53 11.83
CA SER A 157 24.43 -29.96 11.51
C SER A 157 25.64 -30.66 12.10
#